data_AF-A0A9E2UVQ1-F1
#
_entry.id   AF-A0A9E2UVQ1-F1
#
_cell.length_a   1.000
_cell.length_b   1.000
_cell.length_c   1.000
_cell.angle_alpha   90.00
_cell.angle_beta   90.00
_cell.angle_gamma   90.00
#
_symmetry.space_group_name_H-M   'P 1'
#
loop_
_entity.id
_entity.type
_entity.pdbx_description
1 polymer ?
#
loop_
_entity_poly.entity_id
_entity_poly.type
_entity_poly.pdbx_seq_one_letter_code
_entity_poly.pdbx_strand_id
1 'polypeptide(L)'
;MRTRKWLPIFALAGLCLAVPRVEAADSTWTNTAGGNFTDAGNWSAGIPGAADNAFFTNAASYTLTVSSPVETRGAYFDSPVSNTVTVSMAGQSWLVNTEAVIASDAAATALVSVSAGHLIITNATRSAVLNLGRAGAGRLTLQNARLTADKLVLTNVSDTGNGNGIGDGPTWNTVGGCVSWFLISSCTSTTYGAEILVATNGMPWNQCNLFISSGYGQGGGVAWFIMGGTNSVKLFNQYNRVLVGGNSANNKLWVSGAGSLLLITNRVANEGGMVGGERDVSFRNEVVVTNGARIVQYGPLTFADSSYSNRFVVVGSNSSFYTSSYVYFYCDNTDLVISNGGHFTMNSAFSFHATGTPSNNTVIVTDPGSVFSNGSVMYSQSPGLNNRFIVTNGATAYTSYPYPTAGNSGHVIVTGTGSVFRFGTVYVQDDGQIDSLVATNGGYLINGGHVYIAQTANGTGSCAVAGSGSVWTNTGAVNVCQNTETRANLRVENGGLFTCTDVNMANYDNATGIVTIAGNVSLLQSRGVLNMCTAGAANQAKLRFVADYDGFGTLAVSGAATITSVKSKLEVDLNNLNVESGPREYVLATYASRTGSFDAADITVTGRFGGVVTQTDTNIVVHIYRPPGTLFIGR
;
A
#
# COMPACT_ATOMS: atom_id res chain seq x y z
N MET A 1 -30.13 -103.00 11.87
CA MET A 1 -30.52 -102.73 10.46
C MET A 1 -29.64 -101.60 9.93
N ARG A 2 -28.98 -101.84 8.78
CA ARG A 2 -28.45 -100.91 7.74
C ARG A 2 -27.51 -99.76 8.19
N THR A 3 -26.19 -99.83 7.96
CA THR A 3 -25.41 -99.46 6.73
C THR A 3 -25.67 -98.02 6.26
N ARG A 4 -24.73 -97.10 5.97
CA ARG A 4 -23.41 -97.17 5.28
C ARG A 4 -22.74 -95.77 5.30
N LYS A 5 -21.38 -95.73 5.39
CA LYS A 5 -20.33 -94.89 4.73
C LYS A 5 -20.58 -93.37 4.53
N TRP A 6 -19.61 -92.46 4.77
CA TRP A 6 -18.47 -92.10 3.89
C TRP A 6 -17.37 -91.31 4.66
N LEU A 7 -16.16 -91.27 4.09
CA LEU A 7 -14.84 -90.80 4.61
C LEU A 7 -14.52 -89.34 4.12
N PRO A 8 -13.34 -88.73 4.43
CA PRO A 8 -13.12 -87.53 5.24
C PRO A 8 -12.94 -86.19 4.47
N ILE A 9 -12.92 -85.05 5.18
CA ILE A 9 -12.39 -83.77 4.67
C ILE A 9 -11.30 -83.28 5.64
N PHE A 10 -10.07 -83.17 5.13
CA PHE A 10 -8.96 -82.44 5.73
C PHE A 10 -9.19 -80.93 5.56
N ALA A 11 -9.00 -80.13 6.62
CA ALA A 11 -8.78 -78.69 6.51
C ALA A 11 -7.88 -78.19 7.65
N LEU A 12 -6.59 -78.12 7.33
CA LEU A 12 -5.62 -77.05 7.64
C LEU A 12 -5.81 -76.28 8.96
N ALA A 13 -5.04 -76.67 9.99
CA ALA A 13 -4.77 -75.81 11.14
C ALA A 13 -3.83 -74.68 10.69
N GLY A 14 -4.36 -73.46 10.60
CA GLY A 14 -3.60 -72.24 10.32
C GLY A 14 -2.65 -71.93 11.46
N LEU A 15 -1.35 -72.02 11.18
CA LEU A 15 -0.26 -71.51 12.00
C LEU A 15 -0.38 -69.97 12.02
N CYS A 16 -1.01 -69.39 13.04
CA CYS A 16 -0.93 -67.95 13.31
C CYS A 16 0.51 -67.61 13.70
N LEU A 17 1.31 -67.23 12.71
CA LEU A 17 2.55 -66.48 12.94
C LEU A 17 2.17 -65.16 13.62
N ALA A 18 2.52 -65.05 14.90
CA ALA A 18 2.59 -63.76 15.57
C ALA A 18 3.63 -62.91 14.83
N VAL A 19 3.17 -62.06 13.92
CA VAL A 19 4.01 -61.01 13.35
C VAL A 19 4.31 -60.06 14.54
N PRO A 20 5.58 -59.91 14.96
CA PRO A 20 5.88 -58.92 15.98
C PRO A 20 5.42 -57.56 15.46
N ARG A 21 4.65 -56.83 16.28
CA ARG A 21 4.47 -55.40 16.08
C ARG A 21 5.88 -54.80 16.08
N VAL A 22 6.34 -54.33 14.93
CA VAL A 22 7.51 -53.45 14.87
C VAL A 22 7.02 -52.15 15.49
N GLU A 23 7.33 -51.95 16.77
CA GLU A 23 7.23 -50.63 17.39
C GLU A 23 8.16 -49.69 16.63
N ALA A 24 7.74 -48.45 16.43
CA ALA A 24 8.58 -47.40 15.86
C ALA A 24 9.89 -47.32 16.66
N ALA A 25 11.01 -47.60 16.00
CA ALA A 25 12.33 -47.60 16.62
C ALA A 25 12.98 -46.25 16.33
N ASP A 26 12.71 -45.30 17.22
CA ASP A 26 13.42 -44.02 17.28
C ASP A 26 14.95 -44.24 17.23
N SER A 27 15.66 -43.49 16.38
CA SER A 27 17.07 -43.76 16.05
C SER A 27 17.93 -42.51 16.17
N THR A 28 19.14 -42.67 16.73
CA THR A 28 20.08 -41.58 16.97
C THR A 28 21.27 -41.66 16.02
N TRP A 29 21.64 -40.54 15.43
CA TRP A 29 22.81 -40.41 14.56
C TRP A 29 24.11 -40.52 15.36
N THR A 30 24.94 -41.52 15.06
CA THR A 30 26.17 -41.83 15.82
C THR A 30 27.45 -41.38 15.12
N ASN A 31 27.39 -41.06 13.83
CA ASN A 31 28.58 -40.72 13.04
C ASN A 31 28.97 -39.23 13.21
N THR A 32 30.02 -38.97 13.98
CA THR A 32 30.54 -37.62 14.24
C THR A 32 31.34 -37.02 13.09
N ALA A 33 31.76 -37.80 12.09
CA ALA A 33 32.46 -37.33 10.90
C ALA A 33 31.50 -36.92 9.77
N GLY A 34 30.23 -37.29 9.87
CA GLY A 34 29.23 -37.11 8.81
C GLY A 34 29.18 -38.30 7.84
N GLY A 35 28.11 -38.35 7.06
CA GLY A 35 27.78 -39.53 6.26
C GLY A 35 26.43 -39.42 5.57
N ASN A 36 26.04 -40.50 4.88
CA ASN A 36 24.76 -40.57 4.19
C ASN A 36 23.63 -40.94 5.16
N PHE A 37 22.49 -40.24 5.09
CA PHE A 37 21.29 -40.53 5.88
C PHE A 37 20.84 -41.97 5.74
N THR A 38 20.89 -42.52 4.52
CA THR A 38 20.38 -43.86 4.20
C THR A 38 21.38 -44.98 4.47
N ASP A 39 22.49 -44.71 5.15
CA ASP A 39 23.44 -45.72 5.58
C ASP A 39 23.16 -46.12 7.03
N ALA A 40 22.76 -47.39 7.22
CA ALA A 40 22.39 -47.94 8.52
C ALA A 40 23.54 -47.89 9.54
N GLY A 41 24.81 -47.88 9.09
CA GLY A 41 25.97 -47.79 9.97
C GLY A 41 26.09 -46.46 10.71
N ASN A 42 25.38 -45.42 10.26
CA ASN A 42 25.40 -44.09 10.89
C ASN A 42 24.36 -43.94 12.01
N TRP A 43 23.54 -44.97 12.27
CA TRP A 43 22.39 -44.91 13.16
C TRP A 43 22.47 -45.95 14.28
N SER A 44 21.97 -45.60 15.47
CA SER A 44 21.98 -46.49 16.64
C SER A 44 21.01 -47.68 16.52
N ALA A 45 19.88 -47.50 15.82
CA ALA A 45 18.81 -48.48 15.72
C ALA A 45 18.41 -48.79 14.27
N GLY A 46 19.31 -48.55 13.31
CA GLY A 46 19.02 -48.60 11.88
C GLY A 46 18.42 -47.29 11.35
N ILE A 47 18.16 -47.27 10.04
CA ILE A 47 17.70 -46.06 9.33
C ILE A 47 16.27 -45.71 9.79
N PRO A 48 16.03 -44.52 10.36
CA PRO A 48 14.68 -44.11 10.75
C PRO A 48 13.77 -43.96 9.53
N GLY A 49 12.57 -44.55 9.59
CA GLY A 49 11.53 -44.45 8.59
C GLY A 49 10.38 -43.53 9.01
N ALA A 50 9.29 -43.56 8.24
CA ALA A 50 8.15 -42.64 8.39
C ALA A 50 7.46 -42.69 9.78
N ALA A 51 7.63 -43.78 10.54
CA ALA A 51 7.08 -43.94 11.88
C ALA A 51 8.06 -43.53 12.99
N ASP A 52 9.33 -43.28 12.68
CA ASP A 52 10.42 -43.15 13.64
C ASP A 52 10.89 -41.70 13.80
N ASN A 53 11.35 -41.33 14.99
CA ASN A 53 12.06 -40.06 15.19
C ASN A 53 13.55 -40.23 14.87
N ALA A 54 14.12 -39.24 14.17
CA ALA A 54 15.55 -39.10 13.95
C ALA A 54 16.16 -38.11 14.96
N PHE A 55 17.15 -38.55 15.74
CA PHE A 55 17.82 -37.72 16.75
C PHE A 55 19.26 -37.38 16.35
N PHE A 56 19.62 -36.10 16.47
CA PHE A 56 20.94 -35.54 16.18
C PHE A 56 21.48 -34.82 17.42
N THR A 57 22.25 -35.54 18.23
CA THR A 57 22.74 -35.06 19.54
C THR A 57 24.26 -34.90 19.61
N ASN A 58 24.98 -35.24 18.53
CA ASN A 58 26.44 -35.17 18.47
C ASN A 58 26.95 -33.74 18.65
N ALA A 59 27.90 -33.56 19.57
CA ALA A 59 28.60 -32.30 19.84
C ALA A 59 29.76 -32.05 18.84
N ALA A 60 29.50 -32.18 17.54
CA ALA A 60 30.47 -31.99 16.46
C ALA A 60 29.81 -31.37 15.21
N SER A 61 30.55 -30.57 14.45
CA SER A 61 30.07 -30.10 13.14
C SER A 61 30.28 -31.20 12.10
N TYR A 62 29.24 -31.57 11.36
CA TYR A 62 29.32 -32.62 10.34
C TYR A 62 28.31 -32.40 9.22
N THR A 63 28.56 -33.07 8.09
CA THR A 63 27.65 -33.08 6.94
C THR A 63 26.83 -34.36 6.92
N LEU A 64 25.51 -34.20 6.98
CA LEU A 64 24.52 -35.21 6.71
C LEU A 64 24.11 -35.13 5.23
N THR A 65 24.46 -36.14 4.45
CA THR A 65 24.10 -36.19 3.02
C THR A 65 22.78 -36.93 2.84
N VAL A 66 21.83 -36.31 2.15
CA VAL A 66 20.56 -36.92 1.73
C VAL A 66 20.64 -37.16 0.22
N SER A 67 20.98 -38.39 -0.18
CA SER A 67 21.16 -38.75 -1.61
C SER A 67 19.89 -39.20 -2.33
N SER A 68 18.81 -39.43 -1.59
CA SER A 68 17.48 -39.81 -2.10
C SER A 68 16.41 -39.21 -1.18
N PRO A 69 15.14 -39.10 -1.60
CA PRO A 69 14.08 -38.62 -0.72
C PRO A 69 13.98 -39.47 0.56
N VAL A 70 13.84 -38.83 1.70
CA VAL A 70 13.71 -39.48 3.01
C VAL A 70 12.44 -39.01 3.73
N GLU A 71 11.86 -39.89 4.55
CA GLU A 71 10.67 -39.61 5.34
C GLU A 71 10.87 -40.09 6.79
N THR A 72 10.57 -39.21 7.75
CA THR A 72 10.61 -39.52 9.19
C THR A 72 9.37 -39.02 9.91
N ARG A 73 9.07 -39.59 11.09
CA ARG A 73 8.03 -39.06 11.98
C ARG A 73 8.42 -37.70 12.53
N GLY A 74 9.63 -37.64 13.08
CA GLY A 74 10.21 -36.43 13.65
C GLY A 74 11.71 -36.29 13.37
N ALA A 75 12.23 -35.08 13.55
CA ALA A 75 13.65 -34.77 13.43
C ALA A 75 14.07 -33.82 14.55
N TYR A 76 15.00 -34.23 15.40
CA TYR A 76 15.37 -33.52 16.63
C TYR A 76 16.87 -33.19 16.62
N PHE A 77 17.21 -31.91 16.67
CA PHE A 77 18.59 -31.41 16.68
C PHE A 77 18.88 -30.74 18.02
N ASP A 78 19.53 -31.48 18.92
CA ASP A 78 19.65 -31.11 20.34
C ASP A 78 21.10 -31.14 20.83
N SER A 79 21.99 -30.53 20.05
CA SER A 79 23.37 -30.39 20.47
C SER A 79 23.52 -29.40 21.63
N PRO A 80 24.26 -29.75 22.71
CA PRO A 80 24.54 -28.86 23.83
C PRO A 80 25.63 -27.81 23.53
N VAL A 81 26.22 -27.85 22.34
CA VAL A 81 27.23 -26.87 21.88
C VAL A 81 26.78 -26.23 20.57
N SER A 82 27.35 -25.07 20.21
CA SER A 82 26.95 -24.31 19.02
C SER A 82 27.64 -24.80 17.75
N ASN A 83 27.52 -26.10 17.45
CA ASN A 83 28.03 -26.75 16.25
C ASN A 83 26.96 -26.84 15.15
N THR A 84 27.43 -26.94 13.91
CA THR A 84 26.55 -26.93 12.73
C THR A 84 26.38 -28.33 12.15
N VAL A 85 25.13 -28.80 12.07
CA VAL A 85 24.75 -29.96 11.25
C VAL A 85 24.38 -29.46 9.86
N THR A 86 25.17 -29.81 8.86
CA THR A 86 24.89 -29.44 7.46
C THR A 86 24.14 -30.56 6.76
N VAL A 87 22.85 -30.37 6.50
CA VAL A 87 22.00 -31.28 5.74
C VAL A 87 22.14 -30.95 4.25
N SER A 88 23.02 -31.67 3.57
CA SER A 88 23.26 -31.53 2.13
C SER A 88 22.29 -32.42 1.35
N MET A 89 21.34 -31.81 0.64
CA MET A 89 20.25 -32.54 -0.02
C MET A 89 20.41 -32.66 -1.54
N ALA A 90 21.30 -31.91 -2.20
CA ALA A 90 21.63 -32.08 -3.63
C ALA A 90 20.43 -32.28 -4.61
N GLY A 91 19.31 -31.61 -4.37
CA GLY A 91 18.06 -31.61 -5.13
C GLY A 91 16.95 -32.47 -4.53
N GLN A 92 17.25 -33.25 -3.49
CA GLN A 92 16.34 -34.18 -2.83
C GLN A 92 15.45 -33.50 -1.79
N SER A 93 14.48 -34.27 -1.26
CA SER A 93 13.55 -33.83 -0.23
C SER A 93 13.65 -34.65 1.05
N TRP A 94 13.36 -34.01 2.18
CA TRP A 94 13.15 -34.67 3.46
C TRP A 94 11.77 -34.29 4.00
N LEU A 95 10.87 -35.28 4.08
CA LEU A 95 9.56 -35.14 4.69
C LEU A 95 9.60 -35.51 6.19
N VAL A 96 9.15 -34.60 7.04
CA VAL A 96 8.93 -34.79 8.48
C VAL A 96 7.44 -34.63 8.74
N ASN A 97 6.78 -35.73 9.14
CA ASN A 97 5.31 -35.77 9.15
C ASN A 97 4.65 -35.27 10.45
N THR A 98 5.42 -35.11 11.54
CA THR A 98 4.87 -34.68 12.84
C THR A 98 5.58 -33.44 13.37
N GLU A 99 6.87 -33.53 13.67
CA GLU A 99 7.58 -32.41 14.27
C GLU A 99 9.08 -32.43 13.96
N ALA A 100 9.62 -31.28 13.57
CA ALA A 100 11.05 -31.01 13.56
C ALA A 100 11.38 -30.01 14.66
N VAL A 101 12.32 -30.34 15.54
CA VAL A 101 12.75 -29.47 16.65
C VAL A 101 14.24 -29.18 16.52
N ILE A 102 14.61 -27.91 16.61
CA ILE A 102 15.99 -27.47 16.75
C ILE A 102 16.11 -26.80 18.11
N ALA A 103 16.92 -27.39 18.99
CA ALA A 103 17.08 -27.01 20.40
C ALA A 103 15.81 -27.15 21.24
N SER A 104 15.46 -28.40 21.59
CA SER A 104 14.34 -28.76 22.45
C SER A 104 14.52 -28.30 23.90
N ASP A 105 15.75 -28.35 24.40
CA ASP A 105 16.07 -28.23 25.82
C ASP A 105 16.83 -26.94 26.14
N ALA A 106 16.76 -26.45 27.39
CA ALA A 106 17.34 -25.16 27.80
C ALA A 106 18.85 -25.00 27.56
N ALA A 107 19.59 -26.10 27.53
CA ALA A 107 21.03 -26.10 27.27
C ALA A 107 21.38 -26.29 25.78
N ALA A 108 20.42 -26.63 24.92
CA ALA A 108 20.68 -26.91 23.53
C ALA A 108 20.92 -25.61 22.74
N THR A 109 21.97 -25.58 21.92
CA THR A 109 22.32 -24.43 21.07
C THR A 109 22.50 -24.84 19.60
N ALA A 110 21.67 -25.77 19.12
CA ALA A 110 21.88 -26.46 17.86
C ALA A 110 21.78 -25.51 16.65
N LEU A 111 22.75 -25.61 15.74
CA LEU A 111 22.75 -24.93 14.45
C LEU A 111 22.54 -25.96 13.34
N VAL A 112 21.55 -25.74 12.47
CA VAL A 112 21.26 -26.60 11.31
C VAL A 112 21.39 -25.79 10.04
N SER A 113 22.12 -26.28 9.05
CA SER A 113 22.20 -25.67 7.72
C SER A 113 21.67 -26.65 6.68
N VAL A 114 20.64 -26.30 5.92
CA VAL A 114 20.12 -27.12 4.82
C VAL A 114 20.60 -26.55 3.50
N SER A 115 21.26 -27.35 2.67
CA SER A 115 21.78 -26.91 1.38
C SER A 115 21.17 -27.67 0.20
N ALA A 116 20.84 -26.90 -0.84
CA ALA A 116 20.44 -27.40 -2.17
C ALA A 116 19.34 -28.47 -2.17
N GLY A 117 18.21 -28.32 -1.46
CA GLY A 117 17.10 -29.29 -1.51
C GLY A 117 15.81 -28.78 -0.85
N HIS A 118 14.90 -29.68 -0.49
CA HIS A 118 13.58 -29.32 0.05
C HIS A 118 13.30 -29.98 1.41
N LEU A 119 13.33 -29.20 2.49
CA LEU A 119 12.87 -29.63 3.80
C LEU A 119 11.35 -29.40 3.91
N ILE A 120 10.59 -30.46 4.20
CA ILE A 120 9.13 -30.47 4.20
C ILE A 120 8.64 -30.94 5.57
N ILE A 121 7.99 -30.08 6.34
CA ILE A 121 7.37 -30.39 7.63
C ILE A 121 5.87 -30.26 7.47
N THR A 122 5.20 -31.34 7.05
CA THR A 122 3.76 -31.30 6.73
C THR A 122 3.08 -32.62 7.00
N ASN A 123 1.76 -32.59 7.22
CA ASN A 123 0.92 -33.77 7.21
C ASN A 123 -0.48 -33.50 6.61
N ALA A 124 -1.22 -34.58 6.38
CA ALA A 124 -2.57 -34.52 5.82
C ALA A 124 -3.54 -33.63 6.63
N THR A 125 -3.31 -33.50 7.94
CA THR A 125 -4.12 -32.68 8.85
C THR A 125 -3.64 -31.23 8.99
N ARG A 126 -2.56 -30.84 8.32
CA ARG A 126 -1.91 -29.52 8.43
C ARG A 126 -1.51 -29.13 9.86
N SER A 127 -0.98 -30.08 10.61
CA SER A 127 -0.65 -29.91 12.03
C SER A 127 0.83 -30.06 12.35
N ALA A 128 1.68 -30.41 11.37
CA ALA A 128 3.10 -30.64 11.61
C ALA A 128 3.82 -29.35 12.03
N VAL A 129 4.81 -29.45 12.91
CA VAL A 129 5.46 -28.25 13.50
C VAL A 129 6.96 -28.27 13.24
N LEU A 130 7.50 -27.18 12.68
CA LEU A 130 8.91 -26.85 12.80
C LEU A 130 9.09 -25.91 14.00
N ASN A 131 9.82 -26.34 15.01
CA ASN A 131 10.05 -25.59 16.23
C ASN A 131 11.54 -25.22 16.35
N LEU A 132 11.82 -23.92 16.39
CA LEU A 132 13.14 -23.35 16.56
C LEU A 132 13.23 -22.76 17.98
N GLY A 133 13.88 -23.51 18.86
CA GLY A 133 14.19 -23.10 20.23
C GLY A 133 13.02 -23.20 21.20
N ARG A 134 12.58 -24.42 21.53
CA ARG A 134 11.56 -24.68 22.56
C ARG A 134 11.96 -24.05 23.91
N ALA A 135 12.88 -24.71 24.61
CA ALA A 135 13.54 -24.17 25.78
C ALA A 135 14.97 -23.69 25.47
N GLY A 136 15.58 -24.13 24.37
CA GLY A 136 16.96 -23.79 23.98
C GLY A 136 17.08 -22.72 22.89
N ALA A 137 18.29 -22.60 22.35
CA ALA A 137 18.65 -21.66 21.29
C ALA A 137 18.94 -22.36 19.94
N GLY A 138 17.91 -22.59 19.12
CA GLY A 138 18.01 -23.27 17.82
C GLY A 138 18.03 -22.34 16.61
N ARG A 139 18.91 -22.60 15.63
CA ARG A 139 18.97 -21.85 14.36
C ARG A 139 18.94 -22.76 13.14
N LEU A 140 18.21 -22.34 12.11
CA LEU A 140 18.12 -23.01 10.80
C LEU A 140 18.60 -22.09 9.67
N THR A 141 19.73 -22.37 9.04
CA THR A 141 20.16 -21.69 7.81
C THR A 141 19.68 -22.47 6.58
N LEU A 142 19.15 -21.79 5.58
CA LEU A 142 18.80 -22.37 4.28
C LEU A 142 19.75 -21.80 3.21
N GLN A 143 20.51 -22.66 2.53
CA GLN A 143 21.47 -22.28 1.49
C GLN A 143 21.02 -22.83 0.14
N ASN A 144 20.37 -22.00 -0.68
CA ASN A 144 19.74 -22.44 -1.94
C ASN A 144 18.76 -23.62 -1.74
N ALA A 145 18.12 -23.68 -0.57
CA ALA A 145 17.17 -24.71 -0.19
C ALA A 145 15.75 -24.13 -0.04
N ARG A 146 14.75 -25.02 -0.09
CA ARG A 146 13.33 -24.71 0.11
C ARG A 146 12.87 -25.26 1.44
N LEU A 147 12.02 -24.51 2.12
CA LEU A 147 11.32 -24.94 3.33
C LEU A 147 9.82 -24.89 3.09
N THR A 148 9.13 -25.96 3.46
CA THR A 148 7.67 -26.00 3.60
C THR A 148 7.35 -26.46 5.00
N ALA A 149 6.53 -25.71 5.73
CA ALA A 149 6.09 -26.08 7.07
C ALA A 149 4.60 -25.78 7.24
N ASP A 150 3.84 -26.71 7.83
CA ASP A 150 2.45 -26.47 8.24
C ASP A 150 2.38 -25.51 9.42
N LYS A 151 3.32 -25.57 10.35
CA LYS A 151 3.45 -24.61 11.45
C LYS A 151 4.92 -24.32 11.69
N LEU A 152 5.24 -23.07 11.93
CA LEU A 152 6.57 -22.64 12.30
C LEU A 152 6.50 -21.91 13.64
N VAL A 153 7.25 -22.39 14.62
CA VAL A 153 7.30 -21.81 15.95
C VAL A 153 8.73 -21.39 16.22
N LEU A 154 8.94 -20.12 16.58
CA LEU A 154 10.19 -19.61 17.10
C LEU A 154 9.96 -19.14 18.54
N THR A 155 10.55 -19.83 19.51
CA THR A 155 10.39 -19.57 20.96
C THR A 155 11.74 -19.29 21.62
N ASN A 156 11.75 -18.82 22.88
CA ASN A 156 12.88 -18.68 23.81
C ASN A 156 14.27 -18.23 23.26
N VAL A 157 14.48 -16.93 23.11
CA VAL A 157 15.79 -16.34 22.79
C VAL A 157 16.62 -16.15 24.05
N SER A 158 17.88 -16.61 24.05
CA SER A 158 18.86 -16.33 25.10
C SER A 158 19.51 -14.96 24.93
N ASP A 159 19.84 -14.33 26.06
CA ASP A 159 20.47 -12.99 26.20
C ASP A 159 21.90 -12.87 25.63
N THR A 160 22.38 -13.91 24.93
CA THR A 160 23.78 -14.09 24.54
C THR A 160 24.11 -13.64 23.12
N GLY A 161 23.20 -12.95 22.43
CA GLY A 161 23.44 -12.39 21.08
C GLY A 161 23.30 -13.38 19.92
N ASN A 162 22.91 -14.63 20.18
CA ASN A 162 22.61 -15.67 19.19
C ASN A 162 21.15 -16.15 19.35
N GLY A 163 20.20 -15.33 18.95
CA GLY A 163 18.77 -15.65 18.98
C GLY A 163 18.33 -16.72 17.96
N ASN A 164 17.12 -17.23 18.15
CA ASN A 164 16.51 -18.25 17.30
C ASN A 164 16.01 -17.63 16.00
N GLY A 165 16.26 -18.32 14.89
CA GLY A 165 15.91 -17.80 13.58
C GLY A 165 16.17 -18.73 12.41
N ILE A 166 15.57 -18.36 11.28
CA ILE A 166 15.97 -18.87 9.97
C ILE A 166 16.98 -17.89 9.35
N GLY A 167 17.98 -18.34 8.59
CA GLY A 167 18.86 -17.49 7.75
C GLY A 167 20.26 -17.13 8.30
N ASP A 168 21.04 -16.45 7.47
CA ASP A 168 22.37 -15.88 7.79
C ASP A 168 22.19 -14.46 8.36
N GLY A 169 21.95 -14.37 9.67
CA GLY A 169 21.65 -13.12 10.35
C GLY A 169 22.77 -12.08 10.17
N PRO A 170 22.44 -10.78 9.94
CA PRO A 170 23.41 -9.72 10.10
C PRO A 170 23.79 -9.63 11.58
N THR A 171 25.07 -9.39 11.89
CA THR A 171 25.52 -9.09 13.25
C THR A 171 25.02 -7.70 13.66
N TRP A 172 23.72 -7.55 13.90
CA TRP A 172 23.19 -6.36 14.56
C TRP A 172 23.56 -6.46 16.04
N ASN A 173 24.73 -5.90 16.36
CA ASN A 173 25.11 -5.57 17.72
C ASN A 173 24.21 -4.41 18.21
N THR A 174 22.99 -4.72 18.63
CA THR A 174 22.17 -3.78 19.40
C THR A 174 22.13 -4.24 20.84
N VAL A 175 22.92 -3.52 21.64
CA VAL A 175 22.82 -3.31 23.09
C VAL A 175 21.54 -3.86 23.74
N GLY A 176 21.68 -4.93 24.52
CA GLY A 176 20.84 -5.26 25.67
C GLY A 176 19.34 -5.49 25.44
N GLY A 177 18.95 -6.65 24.91
CA GLY A 177 17.57 -7.16 24.97
C GLY A 177 17.40 -8.52 24.27
N CYS A 178 16.44 -9.34 24.72
CA CYS A 178 16.10 -10.62 24.06
C CYS A 178 15.38 -10.32 22.73
N VAL A 179 15.91 -10.81 21.60
CA VAL A 179 15.30 -10.57 20.27
C VAL A 179 15.11 -11.87 19.48
N SER A 180 13.86 -12.20 19.14
CA SER A 180 13.56 -13.29 18.18
C SER A 180 13.56 -12.72 16.77
N TRP A 181 14.30 -13.36 15.86
CA TRP A 181 14.33 -12.97 14.45
C TRP A 181 13.91 -14.12 13.55
N PHE A 182 12.91 -13.93 12.70
CA PHE A 182 12.73 -14.80 11.54
C PHE A 182 13.31 -14.08 10.32
N LEU A 183 14.46 -14.52 9.84
CA LEU A 183 15.07 -13.99 8.63
C LEU A 183 14.86 -15.00 7.49
N ILE A 184 14.14 -14.58 6.45
CA ILE A 184 14.27 -15.23 5.16
C ILE A 184 15.39 -14.48 4.47
N SER A 185 16.53 -15.14 4.30
CA SER A 185 17.70 -14.65 3.56
C SER A 185 18.14 -15.72 2.57
N SER A 186 18.54 -15.32 1.36
CA SER A 186 19.13 -16.21 0.34
C SER A 186 18.27 -17.45 -0.02
N CYS A 187 16.94 -17.36 0.11
CA CYS A 187 16.02 -18.46 -0.20
C CYS A 187 14.64 -17.98 -0.64
N THR A 188 13.84 -18.91 -1.20
CA THR A 188 12.40 -18.73 -1.40
C THR A 188 11.66 -19.60 -0.40
N SER A 189 10.87 -18.97 0.48
CA SER A 189 10.02 -19.68 1.44
C SER A 189 8.58 -19.71 0.93
N THR A 190 7.88 -20.83 1.11
CA THR A 190 6.44 -20.91 0.83
C THR A 190 5.71 -21.58 1.99
N THR A 191 4.73 -20.89 2.55
CA THR A 191 3.87 -21.41 3.62
C THR A 191 2.45 -21.60 3.12
N TYR A 192 1.83 -22.75 3.45
CA TYR A 192 0.46 -23.09 3.08
C TYR A 192 -0.37 -23.39 4.31
N GLY A 193 -1.38 -22.56 4.60
CA GLY A 193 -2.24 -22.69 5.77
C GLY A 193 -1.50 -22.72 7.11
N ALA A 194 -0.39 -21.98 7.23
CA ALA A 194 0.53 -22.10 8.35
C ALA A 194 0.35 -21.08 9.47
N GLU A 195 0.45 -21.54 10.71
CA GLU A 195 0.64 -20.65 11.86
C GLU A 195 2.14 -20.42 12.08
N ILE A 196 2.57 -19.16 11.94
CA ILE A 196 3.92 -18.73 12.34
C ILE A 196 3.81 -17.98 13.66
N LEU A 197 4.38 -18.54 14.71
CA LEU A 197 4.43 -17.92 16.03
C LEU A 197 5.84 -17.40 16.29
N VAL A 198 5.99 -16.10 16.51
CA VAL A 198 7.23 -15.50 17.01
C VAL A 198 6.92 -14.82 18.33
N ALA A 199 7.48 -15.34 19.42
CA ALA A 199 7.29 -14.81 20.76
C ALA A 199 8.61 -14.82 21.54
N THR A 200 8.78 -13.86 22.46
CA THR A 200 9.78 -13.98 23.54
C THR A 200 9.07 -13.90 24.88
N ASN A 201 9.69 -14.48 25.92
CA ASN A 201 9.20 -14.34 27.29
C ASN A 201 9.97 -13.20 27.99
N GLY A 202 9.26 -12.32 28.69
CA GLY A 202 9.76 -11.86 30.00
C GLY A 202 10.38 -10.46 30.18
N MET A 203 10.44 -9.54 29.21
CA MET A 203 10.89 -8.14 29.49
C MET A 203 10.18 -7.06 28.64
N PRO A 204 10.09 -5.80 29.14
CA PRO A 204 9.39 -4.69 28.45
C PRO A 204 9.98 -4.27 27.09
N TRP A 205 11.26 -4.58 26.82
CA TRP A 205 12.01 -4.13 25.64
C TRP A 205 12.21 -5.21 24.57
N ASN A 206 11.53 -6.34 24.68
CA ASN A 206 11.73 -7.44 23.75
C ASN A 206 11.17 -7.11 22.36
N GLN A 207 11.90 -7.49 21.31
CA GLN A 207 11.50 -7.35 19.92
C GLN A 207 11.25 -8.73 19.29
N CYS A 208 10.14 -8.91 18.58
CA CYS A 208 10.01 -10.01 17.62
C CYS A 208 10.04 -9.42 16.22
N ASN A 209 11.13 -9.66 15.51
CA ASN A 209 11.34 -9.12 14.17
C ASN A 209 11.24 -10.23 13.12
N LEU A 210 10.59 -9.91 12.03
CA LEU A 210 10.40 -10.74 10.85
C LEU A 210 11.03 -9.99 9.69
N PHE A 211 12.21 -10.44 9.23
CA PHE A 211 12.95 -9.82 8.15
C PHE A 211 12.87 -10.67 6.88
N ILE A 212 12.55 -10.03 5.77
CA ILE A 212 12.72 -10.59 4.42
C ILE A 212 13.78 -9.73 3.76
N SER A 213 15.02 -10.20 3.82
CA SER A 213 16.18 -9.40 3.41
C SER A 213 17.25 -10.30 2.83
N SER A 214 17.86 -9.85 1.74
CA SER A 214 19.01 -10.48 1.11
C SER A 214 20.33 -10.27 1.85
N GLY A 215 20.34 -9.47 2.92
CA GLY A 215 21.54 -9.09 3.65
C GLY A 215 22.27 -7.89 3.04
N TYR A 216 23.18 -7.30 3.82
CA TYR A 216 23.88 -6.05 3.50
C TYR A 216 24.70 -6.17 2.20
N GLY A 217 24.40 -5.35 1.19
CA GLY A 217 25.15 -5.27 -0.06
C GLY A 217 25.01 -6.47 -1.03
N GLN A 218 24.16 -7.45 -0.69
CA GLN A 218 23.91 -8.62 -1.53
C GLN A 218 22.64 -8.38 -2.35
N GLY A 219 22.77 -8.17 -3.66
CA GLY A 219 21.66 -7.88 -4.58
C GLY A 219 20.70 -9.05 -4.88
N GLY A 220 20.68 -10.10 -4.05
CA GLY A 220 19.92 -11.33 -4.32
C GLY A 220 18.48 -11.26 -3.82
N GLY A 221 17.50 -11.03 -4.70
CA GLY A 221 16.09 -10.93 -4.31
C GLY A 221 15.58 -12.14 -3.53
N VAL A 222 15.18 -11.93 -2.28
CA VAL A 222 14.54 -12.94 -1.43
C VAL A 222 13.03 -12.87 -1.59
N ALA A 223 12.34 -14.01 -1.60
CA ALA A 223 10.88 -14.03 -1.67
C ALA A 223 10.26 -14.91 -0.59
N TRP A 224 9.22 -14.40 0.05
CA TRP A 224 8.34 -15.18 0.90
C TRP A 224 6.92 -15.20 0.31
N PHE A 225 6.44 -16.40 0.02
CA PHE A 225 5.10 -16.64 -0.46
C PHE A 225 4.24 -17.25 0.66
N ILE A 226 3.21 -16.54 1.09
CA ILE A 226 2.16 -17.05 1.97
C ILE A 226 0.97 -17.38 1.08
N MET A 227 0.66 -18.65 0.88
CA MET A 227 -0.28 -19.11 -0.16
C MET A 227 -1.38 -20.00 0.42
N GLY A 228 -2.66 -19.63 0.27
CA GLY A 228 -3.83 -20.49 0.53
C GLY A 228 -4.04 -20.98 1.98
N GLY A 229 -5.30 -21.22 2.37
CA GLY A 229 -5.65 -21.64 3.74
C GLY A 229 -5.49 -20.53 4.77
N THR A 230 -5.77 -20.80 6.04
CA THR A 230 -5.55 -19.83 7.13
C THR A 230 -4.10 -19.81 7.54
N ASN A 231 -3.31 -18.94 6.91
CA ASN A 231 -1.98 -18.60 7.42
C ASN A 231 -2.15 -17.55 8.51
N SER A 232 -1.53 -17.71 9.68
CA SER A 232 -1.49 -16.66 10.72
C SER A 232 -0.07 -16.50 11.23
N VAL A 233 0.56 -15.39 10.88
CA VAL A 233 1.84 -14.99 11.49
C VAL A 233 1.50 -14.09 12.66
N LYS A 234 2.02 -14.35 13.85
CA LYS A 234 1.77 -13.56 15.06
C LYS A 234 3.10 -13.21 15.72
N LEU A 235 3.34 -11.92 15.90
CA LEU A 235 4.51 -11.39 16.61
C LEU A 235 4.06 -10.91 17.99
N PHE A 236 4.48 -11.58 19.05
CA PHE A 236 4.07 -11.23 20.43
C PHE A 236 5.17 -10.43 21.10
N ASN A 237 5.05 -9.09 21.10
CA ASN A 237 5.87 -8.14 21.88
C ASN A 237 5.52 -6.67 21.56
N GLN A 238 6.08 -5.70 22.30
CA GLN A 238 5.77 -4.28 22.13
C GLN A 238 6.41 -3.65 20.88
N TYR A 239 7.56 -4.17 20.41
CA TYR A 239 8.43 -3.54 19.40
C TYR A 239 8.63 -4.39 18.13
N ASN A 240 7.56 -4.97 17.57
CA ASN A 240 7.69 -5.91 16.46
C ASN A 240 7.84 -5.24 15.11
N ARG A 241 8.75 -5.73 14.27
CA ARG A 241 8.89 -5.27 12.89
C ARG A 241 8.65 -6.43 11.93
N VAL A 242 7.79 -6.26 10.94
CA VAL A 242 7.83 -7.09 9.73
C VAL A 242 8.50 -6.23 8.70
N LEU A 243 9.70 -6.55 8.26
CA LEU A 243 10.46 -5.70 7.36
C LEU A 243 10.78 -6.44 6.06
N VAL A 244 10.30 -5.89 4.95
CA VAL A 244 10.66 -6.30 3.59
C VAL A 244 11.71 -5.34 3.07
N GLY A 245 12.96 -5.78 3.15
CA GLY A 245 14.12 -4.94 2.84
C GLY A 245 14.74 -4.29 4.08
N GLY A 246 16.04 -4.47 4.29
CA GLY A 246 16.79 -3.85 5.39
C GLY A 246 18.26 -3.75 4.99
N ASN A 247 18.62 -2.64 4.34
CA ASN A 247 19.85 -2.47 3.55
C ASN A 247 19.96 -3.47 2.40
N SER A 248 18.83 -3.74 1.74
CA SER A 248 18.70 -4.79 0.74
C SER A 248 17.72 -4.44 -0.38
N ALA A 249 17.79 -5.20 -1.48
CA ALA A 249 17.02 -4.91 -2.67
C ALA A 249 16.31 -6.11 -3.28
N ASN A 250 15.27 -5.84 -4.07
CA ASN A 250 14.51 -6.85 -4.84
C ASN A 250 13.82 -7.91 -3.97
N ASN A 251 13.53 -7.62 -2.71
CA ASN A 251 12.87 -8.56 -1.80
C ASN A 251 11.36 -8.53 -1.99
N LYS A 252 10.71 -9.68 -1.85
CA LYS A 252 9.28 -9.86 -2.08
C LYS A 252 8.58 -10.51 -0.89
N LEU A 253 7.51 -9.87 -0.43
CA LEU A 253 6.50 -10.51 0.40
C LEU A 253 5.23 -10.67 -0.43
N TRP A 254 4.80 -11.91 -0.63
CA TRP A 254 3.61 -12.22 -1.38
C TRP A 254 2.61 -12.95 -0.48
N VAL A 255 1.52 -12.28 -0.12
CA VAL A 255 0.44 -12.86 0.68
C VAL A 255 -0.76 -13.10 -0.23
N SER A 256 -1.16 -14.36 -0.39
CA SER A 256 -2.12 -14.78 -1.41
C SER A 256 -3.03 -15.89 -0.93
N GLY A 257 -4.26 -15.90 -1.44
CA GLY A 257 -5.24 -16.96 -1.23
C GLY A 257 -6.26 -16.63 -0.12
N ALA A 258 -7.49 -17.09 -0.33
CA ALA A 258 -8.59 -16.87 0.59
C ALA A 258 -8.26 -17.45 1.98
N GLY A 259 -8.46 -16.64 3.01
CA GLY A 259 -8.20 -17.00 4.41
C GLY A 259 -6.76 -16.76 4.89
N SER A 260 -5.81 -16.46 3.99
CA SER A 260 -4.44 -16.09 4.40
C SER A 260 -4.46 -14.77 5.19
N LEU A 261 -3.96 -14.77 6.42
CA LEU A 261 -3.91 -13.61 7.31
C LEU A 261 -2.49 -13.37 7.85
N LEU A 262 -1.82 -12.31 7.40
CA LEU A 262 -0.63 -11.83 8.08
C LEU A 262 -1.06 -10.84 9.17
N LEU A 263 -0.90 -11.21 10.45
CA LEU A 263 -1.31 -10.40 11.61
C LEU A 263 -0.08 -9.83 12.35
N ILE A 264 0.11 -8.52 12.27
CA ILE A 264 1.25 -7.82 12.85
C ILE A 264 0.74 -6.99 14.02
N THR A 265 1.09 -7.37 15.25
CA THR A 265 0.58 -6.76 16.50
C THR A 265 1.56 -5.77 17.14
N ASN A 266 2.18 -4.88 16.36
CA ASN A 266 3.08 -3.85 16.90
C ASN A 266 2.27 -2.78 17.67
N ARG A 267 2.78 -2.26 18.79
CA ARG A 267 2.09 -1.22 19.58
C ARG A 267 2.84 0.11 19.62
N VAL A 268 4.09 0.20 19.13
CA VAL A 268 4.84 1.47 19.21
C VAL A 268 4.71 2.28 17.93
N ALA A 269 4.38 3.56 18.13
CA ALA A 269 3.85 4.47 17.13
C ALA A 269 4.84 4.94 16.04
N ASN A 270 6.16 4.72 16.22
CA ASN A 270 7.19 5.44 15.46
C ASN A 270 8.38 4.59 15.00
N GLU A 271 8.32 3.25 14.93
CA GLU A 271 9.50 2.44 14.54
C GLU A 271 9.19 1.21 13.65
N GLY A 272 8.00 1.16 13.04
CA GLY A 272 7.52 0.00 12.29
C GLY A 272 7.59 0.20 10.77
N GLY A 273 8.72 -0.13 10.15
CA GLY A 273 8.79 -0.22 8.68
C GLY A 273 8.31 -1.56 8.18
N MET A 274 7.31 -1.59 7.29
CA MET A 274 7.04 -2.80 6.50
C MET A 274 7.95 -2.92 5.28
N VAL A 275 8.41 -1.79 4.75
CA VAL A 275 9.22 -1.77 3.53
C VAL A 275 10.38 -0.78 3.70
N GLY A 276 11.56 -1.29 4.01
CA GLY A 276 12.69 -0.46 4.48
C GLY A 276 12.54 -0.04 5.96
N GLY A 277 13.59 -0.25 6.76
CA GLY A 277 13.66 0.21 8.15
C GLY A 277 14.14 1.66 8.21
N GLU A 278 13.78 2.42 9.25
CA GLU A 278 14.02 3.88 9.36
C GLU A 278 15.47 4.37 9.19
N ARG A 279 16.47 3.47 9.16
CA ARG A 279 17.88 3.79 8.91
C ARG A 279 18.50 2.97 7.77
N ASP A 280 17.67 2.30 6.99
CA ASP A 280 18.09 1.31 6.00
C ASP A 280 17.91 1.82 4.56
N VAL A 281 18.91 1.61 3.71
CA VAL A 281 18.81 1.89 2.27
C VAL A 281 18.23 0.67 1.57
N SER A 282 16.93 0.67 1.31
CA SER A 282 16.23 -0.45 0.69
C SER A 282 15.56 -0.04 -0.62
N PHE A 283 15.74 -0.84 -1.69
CA PHE A 283 15.20 -0.48 -3.00
C PHE A 283 14.60 -1.64 -3.78
N ARG A 284 13.58 -1.36 -4.60
CA ARG A 284 12.90 -2.36 -5.45
C ARG A 284 12.27 -3.52 -4.66
N ASN A 285 11.95 -3.30 -3.39
CA ASN A 285 11.24 -4.28 -2.59
C ASN A 285 9.74 -4.20 -2.90
N GLU A 286 9.06 -5.34 -2.84
CA GLU A 286 7.68 -5.48 -3.24
C GLU A 286 6.86 -6.24 -2.19
N VAL A 287 5.74 -5.66 -1.77
CA VAL A 287 4.73 -6.35 -0.97
C VAL A 287 3.47 -6.50 -1.79
N VAL A 288 2.95 -7.73 -1.91
CA VAL A 288 1.72 -8.03 -2.66
C VAL A 288 0.72 -8.74 -1.75
N VAL A 289 -0.50 -8.23 -1.69
CA VAL A 289 -1.66 -8.86 -1.05
C VAL A 289 -2.67 -9.20 -2.14
N THR A 290 -2.99 -10.48 -2.33
CA THR A 290 -3.83 -10.89 -3.46
C THR A 290 -4.70 -12.12 -3.22
N ASN A 291 -5.57 -12.45 -4.18
CA ASN A 291 -6.42 -13.64 -4.20
C ASN A 291 -7.22 -13.86 -2.91
N GLY A 292 -7.75 -12.80 -2.30
CA GLY A 292 -8.55 -12.88 -1.07
C GLY A 292 -7.75 -12.96 0.24
N ALA A 293 -6.45 -12.68 0.19
CA ALA A 293 -5.60 -12.62 1.39
C ALA A 293 -5.77 -11.31 2.16
N ARG A 294 -5.40 -11.31 3.44
CA ARG A 294 -5.46 -10.15 4.31
C ARG A 294 -4.14 -9.93 5.04
N ILE A 295 -3.69 -8.68 5.11
CA ILE A 295 -2.68 -8.23 6.07
C ILE A 295 -3.37 -7.28 7.06
N VAL A 296 -3.16 -7.51 8.35
CA VAL A 296 -3.62 -6.64 9.44
C VAL A 296 -2.39 -6.21 10.22
N GLN A 297 -2.15 -4.91 10.30
CA GLN A 297 -1.10 -4.34 11.09
C GLN A 297 -1.66 -3.40 12.15
N TYR A 298 -1.32 -3.65 13.40
CA TYR A 298 -1.40 -2.66 14.46
C TYR A 298 -0.06 -1.92 14.47
N GLY A 299 -0.04 -0.62 14.19
CA GLY A 299 1.20 0.17 14.01
C GLY A 299 1.41 0.72 12.58
N PRO A 300 2.30 1.71 12.40
CA PRO A 300 2.40 2.47 11.14
C PRO A 300 2.97 1.64 10.00
N LEU A 301 2.53 1.87 8.77
CA LEU A 301 3.22 1.40 7.55
C LEU A 301 4.20 2.50 7.13
N THR A 302 5.50 2.27 7.27
CA THR A 302 6.51 3.21 6.78
C THR A 302 7.29 2.63 5.60
N PHE A 303 7.56 3.51 4.63
CA PHE A 303 8.56 3.33 3.60
C PHE A 303 9.73 4.26 3.95
N ALA A 304 10.85 3.72 4.41
CA ALA A 304 11.85 4.45 5.17
C ALA A 304 12.67 5.51 4.42
N ASP A 305 13.25 6.45 5.17
CA ASP A 305 14.19 7.47 4.67
C ASP A 305 15.37 6.81 3.93
N SER A 306 15.87 7.46 2.86
CA SER A 306 16.96 6.96 1.98
C SER A 306 16.66 5.68 1.18
N SER A 307 15.49 5.06 1.35
CA SER A 307 14.99 4.00 0.45
C SER A 307 14.43 4.60 -0.84
N TYR A 308 14.26 3.80 -1.90
CA TYR A 308 13.65 4.26 -3.16
C TYR A 308 13.10 3.13 -4.01
N SER A 309 12.18 3.43 -4.93
CA SER A 309 11.67 2.44 -5.90
C SER A 309 11.01 1.22 -5.26
N ASN A 310 10.40 1.37 -4.09
CA ASN A 310 9.67 0.27 -3.45
C ASN A 310 8.21 0.24 -3.92
N ARG A 311 7.55 -0.90 -3.73
CA ARG A 311 6.18 -1.10 -4.20
C ARG A 311 5.33 -1.86 -3.18
N PHE A 312 4.11 -1.39 -2.97
CA PHE A 312 3.08 -2.08 -2.20
C PHE A 312 1.84 -2.27 -3.07
N VAL A 313 1.31 -3.48 -3.14
CA VAL A 313 0.20 -3.84 -4.02
C VAL A 313 -0.87 -4.57 -3.22
N VAL A 314 -2.12 -4.10 -3.31
CA VAL A 314 -3.31 -4.82 -2.85
C VAL A 314 -4.21 -5.05 -4.05
N VAL A 315 -4.30 -6.30 -4.52
CA VAL A 315 -4.93 -6.62 -5.80
C VAL A 315 -5.88 -7.81 -5.73
N GLY A 316 -7.04 -7.69 -6.36
CA GLY A 316 -8.03 -8.77 -6.43
C GLY A 316 -9.09 -8.66 -5.36
N SER A 317 -10.27 -9.20 -5.66
CA SER A 317 -11.43 -9.16 -4.77
C SER A 317 -11.15 -9.83 -3.43
N ASN A 318 -11.71 -9.25 -2.36
CA ASN A 318 -11.51 -9.67 -0.96
C ASN A 318 -10.06 -9.59 -0.45
N SER A 319 -9.09 -9.15 -1.27
CA SER A 319 -7.74 -8.88 -0.81
C SER A 319 -7.74 -7.58 -0.01
N SER A 320 -7.15 -7.58 1.19
CA SER A 320 -7.16 -6.39 2.04
C SER A 320 -5.87 -6.15 2.81
N PHE A 321 -5.48 -4.89 2.88
CA PHE A 321 -4.50 -4.39 3.84
C PHE A 321 -5.21 -3.49 4.84
N TYR A 322 -4.93 -3.69 6.12
CA TYR A 322 -5.40 -2.84 7.20
C TYR A 322 -4.23 -2.39 8.07
N THR A 323 -4.14 -1.09 8.37
CA THR A 323 -3.29 -0.58 9.46
C THR A 323 -4.09 0.22 10.49
N SER A 324 -3.80 0.04 11.78
CA SER A 324 -4.40 0.83 12.85
C SER A 324 -3.77 2.22 13.02
N SER A 325 -2.75 2.57 12.25
CA SER A 325 -1.93 3.78 12.43
C SER A 325 -1.68 4.51 11.10
N TYR A 326 -0.64 5.34 11.06
CA TYR A 326 -0.26 6.15 9.92
C TYR A 326 0.34 5.31 8.77
N VAL A 327 0.24 5.84 7.55
CA VAL A 327 1.04 5.39 6.41
C VAL A 327 1.98 6.53 6.03
N TYR A 328 3.28 6.28 6.03
CA TYR A 328 4.30 7.29 5.75
C TYR A 328 5.21 6.89 4.60
N PHE A 329 5.38 7.82 3.66
CA PHE A 329 6.37 7.74 2.60
C PHE A 329 7.50 8.71 2.93
N TYR A 330 8.65 8.17 3.34
CA TYR A 330 9.90 8.90 3.60
C TYR A 330 10.92 8.79 2.45
N CYS A 331 10.59 7.99 1.44
CA CYS A 331 11.45 7.64 0.31
C CYS A 331 11.01 8.29 -1.01
N ASP A 332 11.85 8.17 -2.03
CA ASP A 332 11.53 8.58 -3.40
C ASP A 332 10.99 7.42 -4.25
N ASN A 333 10.30 7.76 -5.34
CA ASN A 333 9.94 6.85 -6.43
C ASN A 333 9.17 5.59 -5.98
N THR A 334 8.36 5.68 -4.92
CA THR A 334 7.66 4.52 -4.34
C THR A 334 6.18 4.50 -4.70
N ASP A 335 5.67 3.31 -4.98
CA ASP A 335 4.31 3.09 -5.46
C ASP A 335 3.44 2.31 -4.46
N LEU A 336 2.24 2.80 -4.20
CA LEU A 336 1.14 2.03 -3.59
C LEU A 336 0.03 1.84 -4.63
N VAL A 337 -0.26 0.59 -4.98
CA VAL A 337 -1.26 0.25 -6.00
C VAL A 337 -2.38 -0.59 -5.39
N ILE A 338 -3.62 -0.18 -5.60
CA ILE A 338 -4.82 -0.86 -5.16
C ILE A 338 -5.70 -1.11 -6.37
N SER A 339 -5.94 -2.37 -6.72
CA SER A 339 -6.54 -2.73 -8.01
C SER A 339 -7.44 -3.95 -7.96
N ASN A 340 -8.26 -4.14 -9.01
CA ASN A 340 -9.14 -5.28 -9.20
C ASN A 340 -9.98 -5.69 -7.97
N GLY A 341 -10.51 -4.74 -7.20
CA GLY A 341 -11.33 -5.02 -6.01
C GLY A 341 -10.55 -5.17 -4.70
N GLY A 342 -9.28 -4.73 -4.66
CA GLY A 342 -8.47 -4.71 -3.45
C GLY A 342 -8.86 -3.58 -2.48
N HIS A 343 -8.69 -3.80 -1.18
CA HIS A 343 -9.04 -2.82 -0.14
C HIS A 343 -7.83 -2.43 0.69
N PHE A 344 -7.49 -1.14 0.74
CA PHE A 344 -6.48 -0.59 1.63
C PHE A 344 -7.15 0.33 2.64
N THR A 345 -7.09 -0.03 3.91
CA THR A 345 -7.77 0.69 5.00
C THR A 345 -6.77 1.08 6.08
N MET A 346 -6.88 2.31 6.57
CA MET A 346 -6.10 2.77 7.72
C MET A 346 -6.96 3.57 8.69
N ASN A 347 -6.66 3.49 10.00
CA ASN A 347 -7.41 4.26 11.00
C ASN A 347 -6.90 5.69 11.20
N SER A 348 -5.69 6.01 10.76
CA SER A 348 -5.06 7.33 10.98
C SER A 348 -4.89 8.10 9.66
N ALA A 349 -3.86 8.93 9.57
CA ALA A 349 -3.52 9.71 8.39
C ALA A 349 -2.59 8.96 7.42
N PHE A 350 -2.69 9.32 6.15
CA PHE A 350 -1.72 8.98 5.11
C PHE A 350 -0.86 10.21 4.85
N SER A 351 0.46 10.07 4.72
CA SER A 351 1.33 11.22 4.47
C SER A 351 2.58 10.91 3.65
N PHE A 352 2.92 11.84 2.77
CA PHE A 352 4.28 12.03 2.25
C PHE A 352 5.03 12.89 3.28
N HIS A 353 5.90 12.26 4.08
CA HIS A 353 6.31 12.79 5.39
C HIS A 353 7.42 13.87 5.30
N ALA A 354 7.40 14.85 6.21
CA ALA A 354 8.15 16.12 6.16
C ALA A 354 9.65 16.06 6.51
N THR A 355 10.12 15.03 7.21
CA THR A 355 11.50 14.99 7.72
C THR A 355 12.54 14.66 6.64
N GLY A 356 12.09 14.35 5.42
CA GLY A 356 12.90 14.24 4.20
C GLY A 356 12.31 15.06 3.06
N THR A 357 12.89 14.96 1.86
CA THR A 357 12.34 15.55 0.61
C THR A 357 11.75 14.48 -0.34
N PRO A 358 10.91 13.53 0.13
CA PRO A 358 10.39 12.44 -0.68
C PRO A 358 9.64 12.93 -1.92
N SER A 359 10.08 12.47 -3.07
CA SER A 359 9.65 12.93 -4.39
C SER A 359 9.26 11.76 -5.29
N ASN A 360 8.40 12.04 -6.27
CA ASN A 360 7.96 11.08 -7.30
C ASN A 360 7.25 9.83 -6.76
N ASN A 361 6.60 9.91 -5.60
CA ASN A 361 5.81 8.80 -5.08
C ASN A 361 4.41 8.79 -5.69
N THR A 362 3.84 7.60 -5.89
CA THR A 362 2.50 7.47 -6.50
C THR A 362 1.63 6.53 -5.68
N VAL A 363 0.43 6.99 -5.32
CA VAL A 363 -0.67 6.14 -4.87
C VAL A 363 -1.68 6.01 -6.02
N ILE A 364 -2.00 4.79 -6.43
CA ILE A 364 -2.95 4.49 -7.48
C ILE A 364 -4.06 3.61 -6.92
N VAL A 365 -5.30 4.06 -7.01
CA VAL A 365 -6.50 3.29 -6.74
C VAL A 365 -7.23 3.12 -8.06
N THR A 366 -7.30 1.90 -8.59
CA THR A 366 -7.84 1.62 -9.93
C THR A 366 -8.82 0.46 -9.91
N ASP A 367 -9.73 0.44 -10.88
CA ASP A 367 -10.68 -0.63 -11.17
C ASP A 367 -11.89 -0.68 -10.21
N PRO A 368 -13.05 -1.18 -10.68
CA PRO A 368 -14.26 -1.24 -9.87
C PRO A 368 -14.08 -2.08 -8.60
N GLY A 369 -14.64 -1.60 -7.49
CA GLY A 369 -14.59 -2.26 -6.19
C GLY A 369 -13.28 -2.05 -5.43
N SER A 370 -12.25 -1.46 -6.03
CA SER A 370 -11.03 -1.11 -5.32
C SER A 370 -11.25 0.08 -4.39
N VAL A 371 -10.77 -0.03 -3.15
CA VAL A 371 -11.02 0.95 -2.09
C VAL A 371 -9.74 1.40 -1.41
N PHE A 372 -9.50 2.72 -1.39
CA PHE A 372 -8.56 3.36 -0.47
C PHE A 372 -9.34 4.10 0.61
N SER A 373 -8.98 3.89 1.87
CA SER A 373 -9.71 4.49 2.97
C SER A 373 -8.83 4.82 4.16
N ASN A 374 -8.99 6.03 4.69
CA ASN A 374 -8.30 6.45 5.90
C ASN A 374 -9.24 7.11 6.92
N GLY A 375 -8.93 6.91 8.19
CA GLY A 375 -9.70 7.43 9.33
C GLY A 375 -9.47 8.92 9.60
N SER A 376 -8.48 9.55 8.96
CA SER A 376 -8.15 10.97 9.19
C SER A 376 -7.67 11.65 7.90
N VAL A 377 -6.55 12.38 8.00
CA VAL A 377 -6.03 13.32 7.01
C VAL A 377 -5.19 12.64 5.92
N MET A 378 -5.20 13.17 4.68
CA MET A 378 -4.10 12.95 3.72
C MET A 378 -3.20 14.18 3.76
N TYR A 379 -1.95 14.01 4.16
CA TYR A 379 -1.10 15.14 4.51
C TYR A 379 0.19 15.12 3.68
N SER A 380 0.38 16.11 2.81
CA SER A 380 1.71 16.41 2.29
C SER A 380 2.28 17.58 3.08
N GLN A 381 3.44 17.35 3.69
CA GLN A 381 4.12 18.31 4.54
C GLN A 381 5.62 18.41 4.17
N SER A 382 6.03 17.74 3.09
CA SER A 382 7.40 17.69 2.62
C SER A 382 7.60 18.59 1.40
N PRO A 383 8.74 19.30 1.27
CA PRO A 383 9.10 20.03 0.04
C PRO A 383 9.43 19.12 -1.16
N GLY A 384 9.31 17.79 -1.04
CA GLY A 384 9.56 16.86 -2.14
C GLY A 384 8.54 16.96 -3.28
N LEU A 385 9.01 16.82 -4.53
CA LEU A 385 8.25 17.18 -5.73
C LEU A 385 7.54 15.97 -6.37
N ASN A 386 6.47 16.25 -7.12
CA ASN A 386 5.78 15.29 -8.01
C ASN A 386 5.17 14.06 -7.30
N ASN A 387 4.71 14.20 -6.06
CA ASN A 387 3.95 13.15 -5.41
C ASN A 387 2.53 13.12 -5.99
N ARG A 388 1.95 11.93 -6.20
CA ARG A 388 0.65 11.77 -6.88
C ARG A 388 -0.29 10.84 -6.13
N PHE A 389 -1.56 11.22 -6.06
CA PHE A 389 -2.65 10.37 -5.61
C PHE A 389 -3.69 10.28 -6.73
N ILE A 390 -3.85 9.09 -7.31
CA ILE A 390 -4.64 8.86 -8.51
C ILE A 390 -5.78 7.89 -8.18
N VAL A 391 -7.01 8.29 -8.46
CA VAL A 391 -8.21 7.43 -8.40
C VAL A 391 -8.74 7.28 -9.82
N THR A 392 -8.78 6.06 -10.33
CA THR A 392 -9.09 5.81 -11.74
C THR A 392 -9.92 4.55 -12.00
N ASN A 393 -10.45 4.43 -13.23
CA ASN A 393 -11.12 3.24 -13.76
C ASN A 393 -12.24 2.67 -12.87
N GLY A 394 -13.03 3.51 -12.18
CA GLY A 394 -14.16 3.05 -11.37
C GLY A 394 -13.85 2.76 -9.89
N ALA A 395 -12.65 3.08 -9.42
CA ALA A 395 -12.26 2.90 -8.03
C ALA A 395 -12.88 3.94 -7.09
N THR A 396 -12.86 3.66 -5.78
CA THR A 396 -13.31 4.61 -4.76
C THR A 396 -12.20 4.90 -3.74
N ALA A 397 -12.00 6.18 -3.43
CA ALA A 397 -11.21 6.61 -2.29
C ALA A 397 -12.07 7.45 -1.34
N TYR A 398 -11.88 7.30 -0.02
CA TYR A 398 -12.54 8.16 0.96
C TYR A 398 -11.66 8.50 2.16
N THR A 399 -11.80 9.72 2.68
CA THR A 399 -11.09 10.19 3.88
C THR A 399 -12.06 10.70 4.94
N SER A 400 -11.90 10.21 6.19
CA SER A 400 -12.91 10.39 7.25
C SER A 400 -12.74 11.68 8.06
N TYR A 401 -11.53 12.24 8.16
CA TYR A 401 -11.25 13.55 8.77
C TYR A 401 -10.34 14.35 7.83
N PRO A 402 -10.94 15.00 6.83
CA PRO A 402 -10.24 15.48 5.66
C PRO A 402 -9.59 16.84 5.93
N TYR A 403 -8.27 16.85 6.01
CA TYR A 403 -7.43 18.00 5.65
C TYR A 403 -6.49 17.56 4.52
N PRO A 404 -6.95 17.19 3.30
CA PRO A 404 -6.03 17.05 2.19
C PRO A 404 -5.30 18.38 2.06
N THR A 405 -4.08 18.46 2.59
CA THR A 405 -3.10 19.45 2.18
C THR A 405 -2.45 18.81 0.97
N ALA A 406 -2.89 19.25 -0.20
CA ALA A 406 -1.93 19.31 -1.29
C ALA A 406 -1.02 20.48 -0.86
N GLY A 407 0.01 20.13 -0.10
CA GLY A 407 1.02 21.04 0.42
C GLY A 407 2.36 20.55 -0.08
N ASN A 408 3.00 21.39 -0.89
CA ASN A 408 4.28 21.15 -1.54
C ASN A 408 4.24 19.98 -2.54
N SER A 409 3.66 20.21 -3.72
CA SER A 409 3.81 19.38 -4.93
C SER A 409 3.11 18.01 -4.94
N GLY A 410 1.95 17.91 -4.29
CA GLY A 410 1.01 16.81 -4.36
C GLY A 410 -0.07 17.00 -5.44
N HIS A 411 -0.14 16.09 -6.40
CA HIS A 411 -1.20 16.07 -7.42
C HIS A 411 -2.26 15.02 -7.09
N VAL A 412 -3.48 15.46 -6.82
CA VAL A 412 -4.65 14.58 -6.70
C VAL A 412 -5.39 14.57 -8.04
N ILE A 413 -5.53 13.38 -8.63
CA ILE A 413 -6.18 13.18 -9.93
C ILE A 413 -7.27 12.12 -9.77
N VAL A 414 -8.51 12.48 -10.09
CA VAL A 414 -9.65 11.58 -10.13
C VAL A 414 -10.14 11.51 -11.57
N THR A 415 -9.96 10.37 -12.22
CA THR A 415 -10.19 10.24 -13.66
C THR A 415 -10.94 8.97 -14.04
N GLY A 416 -11.68 8.99 -15.14
CA GLY A 416 -12.41 7.82 -15.62
C GLY A 416 -13.78 7.67 -14.95
N THR A 417 -14.74 7.20 -15.74
CA THR A 417 -16.13 7.01 -15.30
C THR A 417 -16.24 6.10 -14.08
N GLY A 418 -17.01 6.54 -13.09
CA GLY A 418 -17.25 5.79 -11.86
C GLY A 418 -16.15 5.91 -10.81
N SER A 419 -15.03 6.58 -11.12
CA SER A 419 -13.99 6.87 -10.14
C SER A 419 -14.47 7.95 -9.17
N VAL A 420 -14.44 7.66 -7.87
CA VAL A 420 -14.97 8.56 -6.85
C VAL A 420 -13.94 8.84 -5.77
N PHE A 421 -13.77 10.11 -5.43
CA PHE A 421 -13.01 10.52 -4.27
C PHE A 421 -13.87 11.35 -3.32
N ARG A 422 -14.05 10.85 -2.09
CA ARG A 422 -14.82 11.50 -1.02
C ARG A 422 -13.89 12.08 0.03
N PHE A 423 -14.09 13.34 0.34
CA PHE A 423 -13.33 14.08 1.34
C PHE A 423 -14.22 15.23 1.86
N GLY A 424 -13.69 16.05 2.74
CA GLY A 424 -14.32 17.23 3.35
C GLY A 424 -13.39 18.39 3.16
N THR A 425 -13.14 19.26 4.13
CA THR A 425 -12.36 20.48 3.87
C THR A 425 -11.02 20.20 3.20
N VAL A 426 -10.70 20.93 2.12
CA VAL A 426 -9.46 20.74 1.34
C VAL A 426 -8.67 22.04 1.22
N TYR A 427 -7.34 21.89 1.27
CA TYR A 427 -6.38 22.96 1.13
C TYR A 427 -5.48 22.62 -0.06
N VAL A 428 -5.62 23.39 -1.13
CA VAL A 428 -4.76 23.33 -2.31
C VAL A 428 -3.87 24.55 -2.24
N GLN A 429 -2.73 24.41 -1.59
CA GLN A 429 -1.90 25.53 -1.16
C GLN A 429 -0.43 25.20 -1.26
N ASP A 430 0.40 26.21 -1.43
CA ASP A 430 1.82 25.99 -1.67
C ASP A 430 2.67 27.17 -1.20
N ASP A 431 3.90 26.90 -0.73
CA ASP A 431 4.95 27.87 -0.41
C ASP A 431 6.08 27.96 -1.49
N GLY A 432 5.81 27.67 -2.79
CA GLY A 432 6.77 27.77 -3.92
C GLY A 432 6.51 26.99 -5.25
N GLN A 433 5.67 25.95 -5.33
CA GLN A 433 5.16 25.21 -6.51
C GLN A 433 3.64 24.81 -6.55
N ILE A 434 3.02 24.76 -7.73
CA ILE A 434 1.56 24.51 -7.88
C ILE A 434 1.09 23.11 -7.44
N ASP A 435 0.40 23.04 -6.30
CA ASP A 435 -0.45 21.91 -5.91
C ASP A 435 -1.73 21.83 -6.77
N SER A 436 -2.18 20.60 -7.08
CA SER A 436 -3.34 20.42 -7.96
C SER A 436 -4.36 19.38 -7.50
N LEU A 437 -5.63 19.74 -7.57
CA LEU A 437 -6.76 18.82 -7.44
C LEU A 437 -7.58 18.81 -8.74
N VAL A 438 -7.67 17.65 -9.38
CA VAL A 438 -8.28 17.50 -10.71
C VAL A 438 -9.31 16.37 -10.72
N ALA A 439 -10.53 16.68 -11.14
CA ALA A 439 -11.49 15.70 -11.66
C ALA A 439 -11.48 15.77 -13.19
N THR A 440 -11.31 14.63 -13.86
CA THR A 440 -11.29 14.59 -15.33
C THR A 440 -11.90 13.31 -15.92
N ASN A 441 -12.24 13.30 -17.21
CA ASN A 441 -12.71 12.12 -17.95
C ASN A 441 -13.80 11.29 -17.24
N GLY A 442 -14.78 11.93 -16.58
CA GLY A 442 -15.86 11.23 -15.86
C GLY A 442 -15.59 10.96 -14.37
N GLY A 443 -14.49 11.51 -13.82
CA GLY A 443 -14.17 11.41 -12.40
C GLY A 443 -15.07 12.26 -11.50
N TYR A 444 -15.30 11.79 -10.27
CA TYR A 444 -16.26 12.41 -9.34
C TYR A 444 -15.61 12.77 -7.99
N LEU A 445 -15.60 14.06 -7.66
CA LEU A 445 -15.19 14.59 -6.36
C LEU A 445 -16.43 14.88 -5.49
N ILE A 446 -16.46 14.33 -4.28
CA ILE A 446 -17.47 14.64 -3.25
C ILE A 446 -16.75 15.29 -2.08
N ASN A 447 -17.11 16.54 -1.81
CA ASN A 447 -16.48 17.38 -0.83
C ASN A 447 -17.53 17.85 0.21
N GLY A 448 -17.39 17.37 1.43
CA GLY A 448 -18.28 17.68 2.57
C GLY A 448 -17.88 18.94 3.38
N GLY A 449 -16.96 19.78 2.91
CA GLY A 449 -16.40 20.91 3.69
C GLY A 449 -16.00 22.10 2.82
N HIS A 450 -15.14 23.00 3.30
CA HIS A 450 -14.69 24.14 2.49
C HIS A 450 -13.59 23.75 1.50
N VAL A 451 -13.47 24.49 0.39
CA VAL A 451 -12.29 24.43 -0.49
C VAL A 451 -11.50 25.71 -0.28
N TYR A 452 -10.22 25.57 0.05
CA TYR A 452 -9.27 26.68 0.10
C TYR A 452 -8.21 26.48 -0.97
N ILE A 453 -8.10 27.44 -1.89
CA ILE A 453 -7.05 27.46 -2.91
C ILE A 453 -6.15 28.65 -2.60
N ALA A 454 -4.89 28.40 -2.27
CA ALA A 454 -3.95 29.40 -1.75
C ALA A 454 -4.48 30.12 -0.48
N GLN A 455 -4.41 29.46 0.68
CA GLN A 455 -4.85 30.00 1.97
C GLN A 455 -3.71 30.55 2.85
N THR A 456 -2.46 30.21 2.56
CA THR A 456 -1.27 30.71 3.27
C THR A 456 -0.73 31.97 2.58
N ALA A 457 -0.03 32.83 3.31
CA ALA A 457 0.64 33.98 2.70
C ALA A 457 1.65 33.50 1.65
N ASN A 458 1.74 34.17 0.50
CA ASN A 458 2.50 33.70 -0.68
C ASN A 458 1.99 32.40 -1.32
N GLY A 459 0.83 31.92 -0.87
CA GLY A 459 0.19 30.68 -1.31
C GLY A 459 -0.01 30.59 -2.82
N THR A 460 0.31 29.44 -3.44
CA THR A 460 -0.20 29.11 -4.79
C THR A 460 -1.12 27.88 -4.83
N GLY A 461 -1.93 27.72 -5.88
CA GLY A 461 -2.78 26.52 -6.00
C GLY A 461 -3.60 26.46 -7.29
N SER A 462 -3.93 25.24 -7.73
CA SER A 462 -4.70 25.01 -8.95
C SER A 462 -5.75 23.92 -8.76
N CYS A 463 -6.98 24.18 -9.19
CA CYS A 463 -8.06 23.19 -9.17
C CYS A 463 -8.69 23.10 -10.55
N ALA A 464 -9.11 21.90 -10.97
CA ALA A 464 -9.81 21.70 -12.22
C ALA A 464 -10.92 20.64 -12.14
N VAL A 465 -12.06 20.91 -12.76
CA VAL A 465 -13.07 19.92 -13.12
C VAL A 465 -13.23 19.97 -14.63
N ALA A 466 -12.74 18.95 -15.32
CA ALA A 466 -12.59 18.99 -16.77
C ALA A 466 -13.21 17.77 -17.46
N GLY A 467 -13.84 17.96 -18.60
CA GLY A 467 -14.35 16.85 -19.42
C GLY A 467 -15.77 16.41 -19.06
N SER A 468 -16.47 15.90 -20.06
CA SER A 468 -17.84 15.43 -19.94
C SER A 468 -17.99 14.36 -18.86
N GLY A 469 -19.03 14.52 -18.02
CA GLY A 469 -19.33 13.61 -16.91
C GLY A 469 -18.43 13.79 -15.68
N SER A 470 -17.41 14.66 -15.73
CA SER A 470 -16.62 14.99 -14.55
C SER A 470 -17.40 15.93 -13.63
N VAL A 471 -17.46 15.59 -12.35
CA VAL A 471 -18.27 16.34 -11.38
C VAL A 471 -17.48 16.60 -10.11
N TRP A 472 -17.60 17.81 -9.57
CA TRP A 472 -17.25 18.13 -8.20
C TRP A 472 -18.50 18.63 -7.47
N THR A 473 -18.90 17.94 -6.43
CA THR A 473 -19.93 18.40 -5.49
C THR A 473 -19.28 18.87 -4.20
N ASN A 474 -19.57 20.11 -3.81
CA ASN A 474 -19.05 20.72 -2.60
C ASN A 474 -20.21 21.25 -1.75
N THR A 475 -20.26 20.88 -0.48
CA THR A 475 -21.28 21.38 0.46
C THR A 475 -20.85 22.67 1.18
N GLY A 476 -19.58 23.08 1.09
CA GLY A 476 -19.07 24.33 1.64
C GLY A 476 -18.82 25.41 0.59
N ALA A 477 -18.18 26.50 1.03
CA ALA A 477 -17.69 27.55 0.14
C ALA A 477 -16.41 27.11 -0.59
N VAL A 478 -16.23 27.56 -1.83
CA VAL A 478 -14.93 27.59 -2.50
C VAL A 478 -14.30 28.96 -2.34
N ASN A 479 -13.08 28.97 -1.81
CA ASN A 479 -12.35 30.18 -1.48
C ASN A 479 -11.03 30.22 -2.24
N VAL A 480 -10.98 31.08 -3.25
CA VAL A 480 -9.82 31.30 -4.09
C VAL A 480 -9.06 32.50 -3.54
N CYS A 481 -7.83 32.28 -3.07
CA CYS A 481 -6.97 33.29 -2.47
C CYS A 481 -7.53 33.92 -1.18
N GLN A 482 -7.29 33.28 -0.03
CA GLN A 482 -7.73 33.74 1.29
C GLN A 482 -6.61 34.34 2.17
N ASN A 483 -5.53 34.80 1.56
CA ASN A 483 -4.45 35.43 2.30
C ASN A 483 -3.70 36.43 1.43
N THR A 484 -2.77 37.16 2.05
CA THR A 484 -1.98 38.16 1.36
C THR A 484 -1.02 37.53 0.35
N GLU A 485 -0.81 38.21 -0.78
CA GLU A 485 0.20 37.81 -1.80
C GLU A 485 -0.06 36.41 -2.41
N THR A 486 -1.32 35.96 -2.40
CA THR A 486 -1.71 34.63 -2.89
C THR A 486 -2.03 34.62 -4.38
N ARG A 487 -1.82 33.48 -5.06
CA ARG A 487 -2.15 33.31 -6.49
C ARG A 487 -2.80 31.95 -6.75
N ALA A 488 -4.04 31.93 -7.24
CA ALA A 488 -4.75 30.67 -7.45
C ALA A 488 -5.59 30.65 -8.73
N ASN A 489 -5.79 29.44 -9.27
CA ASN A 489 -6.65 29.19 -10.40
C ASN A 489 -7.66 28.09 -10.09
N LEU A 490 -8.94 28.33 -10.38
CA LEU A 490 -9.98 27.32 -10.43
C LEU A 490 -10.50 27.22 -11.85
N ARG A 491 -10.62 26.00 -12.38
CA ARG A 491 -11.03 25.74 -13.76
C ARG A 491 -12.22 24.78 -13.81
N VAL A 492 -13.26 25.13 -14.55
CA VAL A 492 -14.39 24.25 -14.86
C VAL A 492 -14.53 24.21 -16.37
N GLU A 493 -14.11 23.11 -17.00
CA GLU A 493 -13.78 23.09 -18.42
C GLU A 493 -14.34 21.87 -19.17
N ASN A 494 -14.53 21.99 -20.47
CA ASN A 494 -14.85 20.89 -21.39
C ASN A 494 -16.05 20.02 -20.96
N GLY A 495 -17.12 20.62 -20.45
CA GLY A 495 -18.32 19.91 -19.98
C GLY A 495 -18.28 19.46 -18.52
N GLY A 496 -17.33 19.96 -17.72
CA GLY A 496 -17.23 19.70 -16.29
C GLY A 496 -18.33 20.42 -15.47
N LEU A 497 -18.75 19.80 -14.37
CA LEU A 497 -19.73 20.38 -13.44
C LEU A 497 -19.10 20.58 -12.06
N PHE A 498 -19.08 21.81 -11.55
CA PHE A 498 -18.72 22.10 -10.17
C PHE A 498 -19.89 22.76 -9.45
N THR A 499 -20.38 22.15 -8.37
CA THR A 499 -21.40 22.72 -7.49
C THR A 499 -20.79 23.05 -6.12
N CYS A 500 -21.11 24.21 -5.57
CA CYS A 500 -20.63 24.67 -4.26
C CYS A 500 -21.69 25.53 -3.55
N THR A 501 -21.47 25.85 -2.28
CA THR A 501 -22.33 26.77 -1.54
C THR A 501 -22.04 28.21 -1.94
N ASP A 502 -20.81 28.69 -1.79
CA ASP A 502 -20.43 30.06 -2.15
C ASP A 502 -19.15 30.06 -2.98
N VAL A 503 -18.97 31.10 -3.79
CA VAL A 503 -17.71 31.39 -4.50
C VAL A 503 -17.11 32.69 -3.94
N ASN A 504 -15.97 32.58 -3.26
CA ASN A 504 -15.25 33.72 -2.70
C ASN A 504 -13.89 33.87 -3.39
N MET A 505 -13.56 35.07 -3.87
CA MET A 505 -12.38 35.31 -4.70
C MET A 505 -11.58 36.53 -4.23
N ALA A 506 -10.30 36.30 -3.92
CA ALA A 506 -9.28 37.31 -3.68
C ALA A 506 -9.74 38.43 -2.74
N ASN A 507 -10.05 38.08 -1.49
CA ASN A 507 -10.55 39.01 -0.46
C ASN A 507 -9.45 39.57 0.47
N TYR A 508 -8.17 39.39 0.15
CA TYR A 508 -7.02 39.81 0.97
C TYR A 508 -5.94 40.50 0.13
N ASP A 509 -5.18 41.43 0.72
CA ASP A 509 -4.23 42.29 0.02
C ASP A 509 -3.27 41.53 -0.93
N ASN A 510 -3.08 42.04 -2.14
CA ASN A 510 -2.22 41.43 -3.18
C ASN A 510 -2.64 39.99 -3.59
N ALA A 511 -3.86 39.55 -3.29
CA ALA A 511 -4.41 38.29 -3.78
C ALA A 511 -4.76 38.36 -5.28
N THR A 512 -4.40 37.32 -6.04
CA THR A 512 -4.77 37.15 -7.45
C THR A 512 -5.47 35.82 -7.69
N GLY A 513 -6.80 35.85 -7.76
CA GLY A 513 -7.63 34.65 -7.97
C GLY A 513 -8.27 34.64 -9.35
N ILE A 514 -8.10 33.56 -10.11
CA ILE A 514 -8.72 33.39 -11.43
C ILE A 514 -9.68 32.20 -11.37
N VAL A 515 -10.93 32.43 -11.81
CA VAL A 515 -11.91 31.36 -12.06
C VAL A 515 -12.18 31.33 -13.56
N THR A 516 -11.80 30.22 -14.19
CA THR A 516 -12.02 29.98 -15.62
C THR A 516 -13.17 29.00 -15.81
N ILE A 517 -14.11 29.35 -16.68
CA ILE A 517 -15.17 28.47 -17.13
C ILE A 517 -15.03 28.35 -18.65
N ALA A 518 -14.68 27.15 -19.13
CA ALA A 518 -14.29 26.94 -20.52
C ALA A 518 -15.11 25.85 -21.22
N GLY A 519 -15.46 26.09 -22.48
CA GLY A 519 -16.19 25.15 -23.32
C GLY A 519 -17.67 25.00 -22.96
N ASN A 520 -18.47 24.68 -23.96
CA ASN A 520 -19.91 24.48 -23.85
C ASN A 520 -20.24 23.42 -22.77
N VAL A 521 -21.38 23.57 -22.12
CA VAL A 521 -21.92 22.67 -21.09
C VAL A 521 -21.15 22.70 -19.75
N SER A 522 -19.96 23.29 -19.68
CA SER A 522 -19.28 23.50 -18.40
C SER A 522 -20.12 24.39 -17.49
N LEU A 523 -20.29 23.98 -16.22
CA LEU A 523 -21.14 24.69 -15.27
C LEU A 523 -20.45 24.81 -13.91
N LEU A 524 -20.21 26.05 -13.49
CA LEU A 524 -19.94 26.37 -12.09
C LEU A 524 -21.25 26.86 -11.46
N GLN A 525 -21.77 26.12 -10.49
CA GLN A 525 -23.00 26.45 -9.77
C GLN A 525 -22.71 26.79 -8.31
N SER A 526 -23.09 27.99 -7.89
CA SER A 526 -23.13 28.43 -6.50
C SER A 526 -24.59 28.44 -6.01
N ARG A 527 -24.84 27.80 -4.86
CA ARG A 527 -26.17 27.77 -4.23
C ARG A 527 -26.44 28.98 -3.35
N GLY A 528 -25.40 29.74 -3.03
CA GLY A 528 -25.39 30.94 -2.21
C GLY A 528 -24.84 32.09 -3.02
N VAL A 529 -23.73 32.68 -2.58
CA VAL A 529 -23.24 33.97 -3.11
C VAL A 529 -22.01 33.83 -4.01
N LEU A 530 -21.73 34.92 -4.72
CA LEU A 530 -20.44 35.22 -5.35
C LEU A 530 -19.86 36.48 -4.71
N ASN A 531 -18.66 36.42 -4.17
CA ASN A 531 -17.95 37.57 -3.61
C ASN A 531 -16.60 37.75 -4.30
N MET A 532 -16.39 38.90 -4.93
CA MET A 532 -15.14 39.23 -5.62
C MET A 532 -14.51 40.50 -5.01
N CYS A 533 -13.31 40.36 -4.45
CA CYS A 533 -12.50 41.47 -3.92
C CYS A 533 -13.24 42.35 -2.90
N THR A 534 -13.90 41.72 -1.93
CA THR A 534 -14.70 42.43 -0.91
C THR A 534 -13.87 43.10 0.20
N ALA A 535 -12.61 42.72 0.35
CA ALA A 535 -11.65 43.32 1.28
C ALA A 535 -10.26 43.37 0.62
N GLY A 536 -9.32 44.17 1.14
CA GLY A 536 -7.98 44.38 0.58
C GLY A 536 -7.92 45.42 -0.55
N ALA A 537 -6.86 46.22 -0.60
CA ALA A 537 -6.70 47.40 -1.45
C ALA A 537 -6.18 47.09 -2.87
N ALA A 538 -5.39 46.03 -3.06
CA ALA A 538 -4.63 45.76 -4.28
C ALA A 538 -4.96 44.41 -4.96
N ASN A 539 -6.14 43.85 -4.67
CA ASN A 539 -6.50 42.50 -5.09
C ASN A 539 -6.95 42.44 -6.55
N GLN A 540 -6.81 41.27 -7.16
CA GLN A 540 -7.23 41.00 -8.53
C GLN A 540 -8.03 39.69 -8.61
N ALA A 541 -9.36 39.79 -8.57
CA ALA A 541 -10.24 38.67 -8.91
C ALA A 541 -10.55 38.71 -10.40
N LYS A 542 -10.42 37.58 -11.10
CA LYS A 542 -10.71 37.47 -12.52
C LYS A 542 -11.71 36.35 -12.80
N LEU A 543 -12.84 36.69 -13.43
CA LEU A 543 -13.68 35.71 -14.09
C LEU A 543 -13.27 35.62 -15.56
N ARG A 544 -12.98 34.40 -16.02
CA ARG A 544 -12.58 34.13 -17.40
C ARG A 544 -13.53 33.13 -18.04
N PHE A 545 -14.15 33.52 -19.15
CA PHE A 545 -14.97 32.65 -19.97
C PHE A 545 -14.23 32.35 -21.26
N VAL A 546 -14.06 31.06 -21.59
CA VAL A 546 -13.37 30.63 -22.80
C VAL A 546 -14.31 29.79 -23.63
N ALA A 547 -14.58 30.21 -24.86
CA ALA A 547 -15.40 29.42 -25.77
C ALA A 547 -14.64 28.17 -26.24
N ASP A 548 -15.38 27.08 -26.45
CA ASP A 548 -14.99 26.05 -27.41
C ASP A 548 -15.73 26.25 -28.74
N TYR A 549 -15.75 25.23 -29.60
CA TYR A 549 -16.42 25.29 -30.90
C TYR A 549 -17.91 25.61 -30.78
N ASP A 550 -18.59 25.05 -29.78
CA ASP A 550 -20.05 25.09 -29.66
C ASP A 550 -20.56 26.26 -28.81
N GLY A 551 -19.73 26.79 -27.90
CA GLY A 551 -20.13 27.91 -27.05
C GLY A 551 -19.31 28.07 -25.79
N PHE A 552 -19.97 28.62 -24.76
CA PHE A 552 -19.39 28.87 -23.45
C PHE A 552 -19.97 27.95 -22.39
N GLY A 553 -19.21 27.78 -21.32
CA GLY A 553 -19.78 27.36 -20.05
C GLY A 553 -20.40 28.55 -19.31
N THR A 554 -21.14 28.23 -18.24
CA THR A 554 -21.92 29.21 -17.50
C THR A 554 -21.55 29.21 -16.02
N LEU A 555 -21.57 30.40 -15.41
CA LEU A 555 -21.61 30.59 -13.97
C LEU A 555 -23.07 30.79 -13.51
N ALA A 556 -23.59 29.92 -12.66
CA ALA A 556 -24.94 30.04 -12.11
C ALA A 556 -24.89 30.29 -10.61
N VAL A 557 -25.33 31.45 -10.14
CA VAL A 557 -25.34 31.82 -8.72
C VAL A 557 -26.78 32.02 -8.27
N SER A 558 -27.22 31.24 -7.28
CA SER A 558 -28.60 31.28 -6.81
C SER A 558 -28.90 32.45 -5.88
N GLY A 559 -27.87 33.05 -5.27
CA GLY A 559 -27.96 34.21 -4.39
C GLY A 559 -27.37 35.47 -5.01
N ALA A 560 -26.92 36.38 -4.14
CA ALA A 560 -26.37 37.66 -4.54
C ALA A 560 -24.92 37.55 -5.05
N ALA A 561 -24.56 38.39 -6.01
CA ALA A 561 -23.19 38.63 -6.42
C ALA A 561 -22.71 40.02 -5.97
N THR A 562 -21.54 40.08 -5.34
CA THR A 562 -20.84 41.32 -4.98
C THR A 562 -19.56 41.42 -5.80
N ILE A 563 -19.50 42.43 -6.68
CA ILE A 563 -18.36 42.67 -7.57
C ILE A 563 -17.79 44.06 -7.25
N THR A 564 -16.63 44.10 -6.60
CA THR A 564 -15.94 45.37 -6.32
C THR A 564 -15.24 45.88 -7.58
N SER A 565 -15.62 47.07 -8.05
CA SER A 565 -15.06 47.73 -9.23
C SER A 565 -13.56 48.06 -9.06
N VAL A 566 -12.84 48.25 -10.18
CA VAL A 566 -11.37 48.45 -10.28
C VAL A 566 -10.49 47.27 -9.81
N LYS A 567 -11.03 46.35 -8.99
CA LYS A 567 -10.32 45.16 -8.47
C LYS A 567 -10.73 43.85 -9.15
N SER A 568 -11.89 43.87 -9.79
CA SER A 568 -12.48 42.70 -10.46
C SER A 568 -12.34 42.82 -11.98
N LYS A 569 -11.91 41.75 -12.64
CA LYS A 569 -11.71 41.69 -14.10
C LYS A 569 -12.58 40.63 -14.74
N LEU A 570 -13.02 40.89 -15.96
CA LEU A 570 -13.77 39.95 -16.79
C LEU A 570 -13.03 39.72 -18.11
N GLU A 571 -12.69 38.47 -18.39
CA GLU A 571 -12.12 38.05 -19.68
C GLU A 571 -13.10 37.15 -20.43
N VAL A 572 -13.30 37.43 -21.71
CA VAL A 572 -14.12 36.60 -22.61
C VAL A 572 -13.28 36.28 -23.85
N ASP A 573 -12.97 35.00 -24.02
CA ASP A 573 -12.14 34.49 -25.09
C ASP A 573 -12.99 33.77 -26.15
N LEU A 574 -13.08 34.36 -27.34
CA LEU A 574 -13.86 33.92 -28.49
C LEU A 574 -13.02 33.15 -29.52
N ASN A 575 -11.73 32.88 -29.26
CA ASN A 575 -10.80 32.40 -30.28
C ASN A 575 -11.22 31.08 -30.94
N ASN A 576 -11.82 30.18 -30.15
CA ASN A 576 -12.24 28.86 -30.61
C ASN A 576 -13.73 28.78 -30.94
N LEU A 577 -14.49 29.87 -30.75
CA LEU A 577 -15.92 29.90 -31.00
C LEU A 577 -16.21 29.75 -32.49
N ASN A 578 -17.21 28.94 -32.86
CA ASN A 578 -17.79 28.97 -34.18
C ASN A 578 -19.11 29.76 -34.19
N VAL A 579 -19.25 30.69 -35.15
CA VAL A 579 -20.48 31.47 -35.35
C VAL A 579 -20.89 31.34 -36.81
N GLU A 580 -21.73 30.34 -37.09
CA GLU A 580 -22.10 29.96 -38.47
C GLU A 580 -22.96 31.00 -39.18
N SER A 581 -23.85 31.71 -38.47
CA SER A 581 -24.61 32.85 -39.01
C SER A 581 -25.20 33.74 -37.93
N GLY A 582 -25.32 35.03 -38.24
CA GLY A 582 -25.99 36.05 -37.42
C GLY A 582 -25.25 36.49 -36.14
N PRO A 583 -25.69 37.59 -35.51
CA PRO A 583 -25.29 37.91 -34.15
C PRO A 583 -25.74 36.79 -33.20
N ARG A 584 -24.91 36.46 -32.21
CA ARG A 584 -25.23 35.47 -31.17
C ARG A 584 -25.08 36.09 -29.79
N GLU A 585 -25.94 35.69 -28.87
CA GLU A 585 -25.88 36.07 -27.47
C GLU A 585 -25.60 34.83 -26.62
N TYR A 586 -24.67 34.96 -25.68
CA TYR A 586 -24.39 33.91 -24.71
C TYR A 586 -24.46 34.48 -23.30
N VAL A 587 -25.28 33.84 -22.45
CA VAL A 587 -25.35 34.16 -21.02
C VAL A 587 -24.14 33.50 -20.35
N LEU A 588 -23.18 34.32 -19.94
CA LEU A 588 -21.96 33.87 -19.28
C LEU A 588 -22.21 33.62 -17.79
N ALA A 589 -22.99 34.48 -17.15
CA ALA A 589 -23.29 34.36 -15.74
C ALA A 589 -24.72 34.79 -15.40
N THR A 590 -25.32 34.09 -14.44
CA THR A 590 -26.65 34.38 -13.86
C THR A 590 -26.56 34.54 -12.35
N TYR A 591 -27.34 35.47 -11.80
CA TYR A 591 -27.40 35.82 -10.38
C TYR A 591 -28.85 36.12 -9.96
N ALA A 592 -29.19 35.96 -8.68
CA ALA A 592 -30.47 36.47 -8.17
C ALA A 592 -30.50 38.01 -8.09
N SER A 593 -29.37 38.60 -7.73
CA SER A 593 -29.14 40.05 -7.71
C SER A 593 -27.66 40.34 -7.74
N ARG A 594 -27.25 41.52 -8.20
CA ARG A 594 -25.84 41.92 -8.23
C ARG A 594 -25.64 43.32 -7.68
N THR A 595 -24.64 43.47 -6.81
CA THR A 595 -24.11 44.75 -6.35
C THR A 595 -22.75 44.99 -7.00
N GLY A 596 -22.58 46.16 -7.63
CA GLY A 596 -21.38 46.52 -8.37
C GLY A 596 -21.34 45.94 -9.80
N SER A 597 -20.23 46.20 -10.50
CA SER A 597 -20.03 45.82 -11.91
C SER A 597 -18.54 45.74 -12.23
N PHE A 598 -18.21 45.10 -13.35
CA PHE A 598 -16.90 45.25 -13.98
C PHE A 598 -16.84 46.61 -14.69
N ASP A 599 -15.77 47.38 -14.47
CA ASP A 599 -15.54 48.62 -15.21
C ASP A 599 -15.20 48.30 -16.67
N ALA A 600 -15.57 49.18 -17.60
CA ALA A 600 -15.36 48.93 -19.03
C ALA A 600 -13.89 48.69 -19.39
N ALA A 601 -12.95 49.33 -18.68
CA ALA A 601 -11.51 49.13 -18.86
C ALA A 601 -11.01 47.77 -18.34
N ASP A 602 -11.76 47.12 -17.46
CA ASP A 602 -11.44 45.82 -16.85
C ASP A 602 -12.17 44.65 -17.52
N ILE A 603 -12.91 44.92 -18.60
CA ILE A 603 -13.50 43.91 -19.47
C ILE A 603 -12.63 43.75 -20.71
N THR A 604 -12.15 42.54 -20.94
CA THR A 604 -11.37 42.19 -22.12
C THR A 604 -12.10 41.12 -22.92
N VAL A 605 -12.39 41.42 -24.18
CA VAL A 605 -12.92 40.46 -25.16
C VAL A 605 -11.86 40.19 -26.21
N THR A 606 -11.39 38.96 -26.32
CA THR A 606 -10.36 38.55 -27.29
C THR A 606 -10.93 37.55 -28.27
N GLY A 607 -10.56 37.63 -29.55
CA GLY A 607 -10.90 36.60 -30.53
C GLY A 607 -11.11 37.12 -31.94
N ARG A 608 -11.57 36.23 -32.82
CA ARG A 608 -11.77 36.50 -34.25
C ARG A 608 -13.05 37.29 -34.56
N PHE A 609 -13.93 37.43 -33.57
CA PHE A 609 -15.20 38.16 -33.68
C PHE A 609 -15.17 39.41 -32.79
N GLY A 610 -15.99 40.40 -33.14
CA GLY A 610 -16.29 41.49 -32.22
C GLY A 610 -17.26 40.99 -31.15
N GLY A 611 -17.05 41.39 -29.89
CA GLY A 611 -17.96 41.07 -28.81
C GLY A 611 -18.17 42.27 -27.88
N VAL A 612 -19.41 42.48 -27.48
CA VAL A 612 -19.80 43.51 -26.50
C VAL A 612 -20.40 42.80 -25.29
N VAL A 613 -19.89 43.11 -24.09
CA VAL A 613 -20.45 42.58 -22.85
C VAL A 613 -21.49 43.54 -22.30
N THR A 614 -22.66 43.00 -21.99
CA THR A 614 -23.71 43.70 -21.25
C THR A 614 -23.84 43.11 -19.85
N GLN A 615 -24.11 44.00 -18.90
CA GLN A 615 -24.10 43.71 -17.47
C GLN A 615 -25.41 44.21 -16.87
N THR A 616 -26.26 43.30 -16.42
CA THR A 616 -27.52 43.59 -15.71
C THR A 616 -27.45 43.10 -14.27
N ASP A 617 -28.44 43.44 -13.45
CA ASP A 617 -28.49 43.01 -12.05
C ASP A 617 -28.59 41.49 -11.89
N THR A 618 -29.03 40.78 -12.93
CA THR A 618 -29.24 39.33 -12.91
C THR A 618 -28.37 38.55 -13.89
N ASN A 619 -27.77 39.21 -14.90
CA ASN A 619 -27.03 38.52 -15.95
C ASN A 619 -25.79 39.27 -16.45
N ILE A 620 -24.79 38.51 -16.87
CA ILE A 620 -23.72 38.97 -17.77
C ILE A 620 -23.89 38.24 -19.10
N VAL A 621 -24.03 39.00 -20.18
CA VAL A 621 -24.26 38.47 -21.53
C VAL A 621 -23.21 39.03 -22.47
N VAL A 622 -22.59 38.16 -23.27
CA VAL A 622 -21.75 38.58 -24.40
C VAL A 622 -22.56 38.54 -25.68
N HIS A 623 -22.56 39.66 -26.38
CA HIS A 623 -23.17 39.86 -27.69
C HIS A 623 -22.08 39.81 -28.74
N ILE A 624 -22.15 38.81 -29.62
CA ILE A 624 -21.12 38.53 -30.59
C ILE A 624 -21.61 38.98 -31.95
N TYR A 625 -20.80 39.80 -32.61
CA TYR A 625 -21.09 40.36 -33.91
C TYR A 625 -20.06 39.89 -34.92
N ARG A 626 -20.53 39.45 -36.08
CA ARG A 626 -19.66 39.18 -37.21
C ARG A 626 -19.29 40.53 -37.85
N PRO A 627 -17.99 40.87 -37.98
CA PRO A 627 -17.62 42.08 -38.69
C PRO A 627 -18.13 42.00 -40.14
N PRO A 628 -18.72 43.08 -40.69
CA PRO A 628 -19.14 43.09 -42.09
C PRO A 628 -17.92 42.89 -43.00
N GLY A 629 -17.97 41.86 -43.86
CA GLY A 629 -16.95 41.60 -44.89
C GLY A 629 -16.01 40.41 -44.67
N THR A 630 -16.05 39.71 -43.53
CA THR A 630 -15.16 38.57 -43.27
C THR A 630 -15.74 37.24 -43.77
N LEU A 631 -15.36 36.84 -45.00
CA LEU A 631 -15.60 35.51 -45.56
C LEU A 631 -14.51 34.55 -45.06
N PHE A 632 -14.81 33.72 -44.06
CA PHE A 632 -13.96 32.58 -43.72
C PHE A 632 -14.40 31.40 -44.60
N ILE A 633 -13.58 31.06 -45.60
CA ILE A 633 -13.75 29.82 -46.35
C ILE A 633 -13.30 28.70 -45.41
N GLY A 634 -14.24 27.79 -45.07
CA GLY A 634 -14.03 26.71 -44.11
C GLY A 634 -12.86 25.79 -44.49
N ARG A 635 -12.27 25.16 -43.47
CA ARG A 635 -11.38 24.01 -43.65
C ARG A 635 -12.17 22.72 -43.48
#